data_AF-A0AA43KGN3-F1
#
_entry.id   AF-A0AA43KGN3-F1
#
_cell.length_a   1.000
_cell.length_b   1.000
_cell.length_c   1.000
_cell.angle_alpha   90.00
_cell.angle_beta   90.00
_cell.angle_gamma   90.00
#
_symmetry.space_group_name_H-M   'P 1'
#
loop_
_entity.id
_entity.type
_entity.pdbx_description
1 polymer ?
#
loop_
_entity_poly.entity_id
_entity_poly.type
_entity_poly.pdbx_seq_one_letter_code
_entity_poly.pdbx_strand_id
1 'polypeptide(L)'
;YTITKDTILEFEFQSTRGGEIHAIGFDTDNVISPLTTFKLSGTQNWGIGDFNNYTIGQGWKTYTITVGDYFTGDFNYLTFANDHDVLNPDANGYFRNIQLYEGA
;
A
#
# COMPACT_ATOMS: atom_id res chain seq x y z
N TYR A 1 8.48 7.16 -12.62
CA TYR A 1 9.58 6.94 -11.67
C TYR A 1 10.08 5.51 -11.89
N THR A 2 11.39 5.31 -11.99
CA THR A 2 11.96 3.97 -12.18
C THR A 2 12.27 3.37 -10.82
N ILE A 3 11.57 2.30 -10.48
CA ILE A 3 11.85 1.49 -9.30
C ILE A 3 13.05 0.59 -9.60
N THR A 4 14.10 0.74 -8.81
CA THR A 4 15.32 -0.06 -8.86
C THR A 4 15.28 -1.13 -7.75
N LYS A 5 16.33 -1.97 -7.70
CA LYS A 5 16.52 -2.92 -6.59
C LYS A 5 16.68 -2.24 -5.23
N ASP A 6 17.09 -0.96 -5.21
CA ASP A 6 17.42 -0.21 -4.01
C ASP A 6 16.31 0.80 -3.64
N THR A 7 15.24 0.91 -4.43
CA THR A 7 14.13 1.83 -4.13
C THR A 7 13.41 1.44 -2.84
N ILE A 8 13.28 2.40 -1.93
CA ILE A 8 12.57 2.30 -0.66
C ILE A 8 11.34 3.20 -0.69
N LEU A 9 10.18 2.63 -0.33
CA LEU A 9 8.94 3.34 -0.02
C LEU A 9 8.78 3.39 1.50
N GLU A 10 8.84 4.58 2.09
CA GLU A 10 8.59 4.82 3.50
C GLU A 10 7.34 5.68 3.69
N PHE A 11 6.48 5.32 4.64
CA PHE A 11 5.27 6.06 4.96
C PHE A 11 4.73 5.69 6.34
N GLU A 12 3.79 6.49 6.84
CA GLU A 12 2.96 6.13 7.98
C GLU A 12 1.50 5.92 7.53
N PHE A 13 0.87 4.88 8.08
CA PHE A 13 -0.52 4.55 7.83
C PHE A 13 -1.31 4.48 9.14
N GLN A 14 -2.55 4.95 9.13
CA GLN A 14 -3.54 4.58 10.15
C GLN A 14 -4.91 4.31 9.54
N SER A 15 -5.72 3.53 10.25
CA SER A 15 -7.14 3.32 9.98
C SER A 15 -7.91 3.10 11.28
N THR A 16 -9.10 3.67 11.38
CA THR A 16 -10.06 3.47 12.48
C THR A 16 -11.28 2.65 12.08
N ARG A 17 -11.37 2.28 10.79
CA ARG A 17 -12.46 1.51 10.19
C ARG A 17 -11.91 0.52 9.17
N GLY A 18 -12.11 -0.77 9.46
CA GLY A 18 -11.67 -1.85 8.58
C GLY A 18 -12.44 -1.89 7.25
N GLY A 19 -11.83 -2.51 6.25
CA GLY A 19 -12.38 -2.73 4.92
C GLY A 19 -11.85 -4.05 4.36
N GLU A 20 -12.16 -4.36 3.12
CA GLU A 20 -11.66 -5.56 2.43
C GLU A 20 -10.19 -5.41 2.05
N ILE A 21 -9.79 -4.21 1.62
CA ILE A 21 -8.41 -3.89 1.24
C ILE A 21 -8.06 -2.49 1.74
N HIS A 22 -6.96 -2.40 2.48
CA HIS A 22 -6.21 -1.16 2.72
C HIS A 22 -4.83 -1.34 2.13
N ALA A 23 -4.44 -0.56 1.12
CA ALA A 23 -3.17 -0.78 0.43
C ALA A 23 -2.56 0.50 -0.14
N ILE A 24 -1.26 0.41 -0.45
CA ILE A 24 -0.49 1.39 -1.20
C ILE A 24 0.33 0.64 -2.27
N GLY A 25 0.49 1.22 -3.45
CA GLY A 25 1.13 0.50 -4.55
C GLY A 25 1.61 1.40 -5.68
N PHE A 26 1.94 0.77 -6.79
CA PHE A 26 2.39 1.44 -8.01
C PHE A 26 1.64 0.92 -9.22
N ASP A 27 1.46 1.80 -10.19
CA ASP A 27 0.64 1.53 -11.37
C ASP A 27 1.24 2.19 -12.63
N THR A 28 0.98 1.58 -13.79
CA THR A 28 1.51 1.99 -15.10
C THR A 28 0.43 2.47 -16.07
N ASP A 29 -0.82 2.07 -15.92
CA ASP A 29 -1.84 2.18 -16.97
C ASP A 29 -3.27 2.50 -16.48
N ASN A 30 -3.45 2.77 -15.20
CA ASN A 30 -4.73 2.94 -14.48
C ASN A 30 -5.58 1.66 -14.38
N VAL A 31 -4.97 0.48 -14.46
CA VAL A 31 -5.63 -0.80 -14.24
C VAL A 31 -5.05 -1.45 -12.98
N ILE A 32 -5.92 -1.69 -11.99
CA ILE A 32 -5.50 -2.26 -10.71
C ILE A 32 -4.67 -3.56 -10.89
N SER A 33 -3.57 -3.66 -10.16
CA SER A 33 -2.67 -4.81 -10.21
C SER A 33 -2.36 -5.32 -8.80
N PRO A 34 -2.69 -6.58 -8.47
CA PRO A 34 -2.30 -7.17 -7.19
C PRO A 34 -0.79 -7.42 -7.08
N LEU A 35 -0.07 -7.48 -8.20
CA LEU A 35 1.36 -7.77 -8.23
C LEU A 35 2.23 -6.56 -7.84
N THR A 36 1.65 -5.35 -7.83
CA THR A 36 2.37 -4.10 -7.55
C THR A 36 1.69 -3.27 -6.46
N THR A 37 0.83 -3.91 -5.65
CA THR A 37 0.08 -3.27 -4.56
C THR A 37 0.33 -3.97 -3.23
N PHE A 38 0.86 -3.25 -2.24
CA PHE A 38 1.15 -3.76 -0.91
C PHE A 38 -0.06 -3.62 0.01
N LYS A 39 -0.66 -4.75 0.40
CA LYS A 39 -1.78 -4.78 1.33
C LYS A 39 -1.30 -4.58 2.76
N LEU A 40 -1.91 -3.64 3.47
CA LEU A 40 -1.61 -3.24 4.85
C LEU A 40 -2.61 -3.81 5.86
N SER A 41 -3.88 -3.88 5.47
CA SER A 41 -4.97 -4.45 6.27
C SER A 41 -6.10 -4.96 5.37
N GLY A 42 -7.03 -5.73 5.95
CA GLY A 42 -8.30 -6.10 5.34
C GLY A 42 -8.49 -7.61 5.17
N THR A 43 -9.68 -8.01 4.73
CA THR A 43 -10.13 -9.40 4.69
C THR A 43 -9.96 -10.08 3.33
N GLN A 44 -9.93 -9.33 2.23
CA GLN A 44 -9.90 -9.89 0.87
C GLN A 44 -8.49 -10.34 0.48
N ASN A 45 -8.35 -11.53 -0.13
CA ASN A 45 -7.06 -12.04 -0.59
C ASN A 45 -6.65 -11.39 -1.92
N TRP A 46 -6.11 -10.17 -1.85
CA TRP A 46 -5.68 -9.39 -3.01
C TRP A 46 -4.51 -8.48 -2.63
N GLY A 47 -3.55 -8.32 -3.56
CA GLY A 47 -2.29 -7.59 -3.31
C GLY A 47 -1.18 -8.45 -2.69
N ILE A 48 0.01 -7.86 -2.56
CA ILE A 48 1.16 -8.40 -1.85
C ILE A 48 0.85 -8.37 -0.34
N GLY A 49 0.76 -9.54 0.28
CA GLY A 49 0.27 -9.71 1.65
C GLY A 49 1.31 -9.57 2.76
N ASP A 50 2.60 -9.44 2.43
CA ASP A 50 3.71 -9.43 3.39
C ASP A 50 3.60 -8.32 4.45
N PHE A 51 2.89 -7.24 4.13
CA PHE A 51 2.67 -6.10 4.99
C PHE A 51 1.25 -6.03 5.59
N ASN A 52 0.44 -7.09 5.44
CA ASN A 52 -0.94 -7.18 5.93
C ASN A 52 -0.98 -7.40 7.46
N ASN A 53 -0.42 -6.46 8.19
CA ASN A 53 -0.15 -6.55 9.62
C ASN A 53 -0.53 -5.24 10.36
N TYR A 54 -1.39 -4.42 9.75
CA TYR A 54 -2.02 -3.30 10.44
C TYR A 54 -3.25 -3.76 11.23
N THR A 55 -3.25 -3.49 12.53
CA THR A 55 -4.40 -3.67 13.42
C THR A 55 -5.24 -2.39 13.43
N ILE A 56 -6.53 -2.50 13.08
CA ILE A 56 -7.46 -1.37 13.07
C ILE A 56 -7.51 -0.68 14.43
N GLY A 57 -7.38 0.65 14.44
CA GLY A 57 -7.44 1.47 15.65
C GLY A 57 -6.12 1.55 16.45
N GLN A 58 -5.03 0.94 15.99
CA GLN A 58 -3.73 1.00 16.71
C GLN A 58 -3.01 2.36 16.61
N GLY A 59 -3.58 3.32 15.88
CA GLY A 59 -2.94 4.60 15.58
C GLY A 59 -1.97 4.51 14.39
N TRP A 60 -1.04 5.46 14.30
CA TRP A 60 -0.06 5.51 13.23
C TRP A 60 0.95 4.38 13.33
N LYS A 61 1.18 3.69 12.21
CA LYS A 61 2.23 2.69 12.05
C LYS A 61 3.14 3.07 10.88
N THR A 62 4.44 3.06 11.10
CA THR A 62 5.46 3.27 10.06
C THR A 62 5.69 1.99 9.28
N TYR A 63 5.83 2.14 7.96
CA TYR A 63 6.21 1.10 7.02
C TYR A 63 7.43 1.59 6.24
N THR A 64 8.40 0.70 6.08
CA THR A 64 9.56 0.89 5.22
C THR A 64 9.66 -0.36 4.35
N ILE A 65 9.49 -0.21 3.05
CA ILE A 65 9.41 -1.30 2.07
C ILE A 65 10.52 -1.10 1.05
N THR A 66 11.46 -2.05 0.95
CA THR A 66 12.36 -2.14 -0.19
C THR A 66 11.56 -2.68 -1.37
N VAL A 67 11.06 -1.78 -2.23
CA VAL A 67 10.12 -2.13 -3.30
C VAL A 67 10.78 -3.04 -4.33
N GLY A 68 12.07 -2.85 -4.57
CA GLY A 68 12.89 -3.65 -5.48
C GLY A 68 12.96 -5.14 -5.17
N ASP A 69 12.69 -5.55 -3.93
CA ASP A 69 12.59 -6.98 -3.54
C ASP A 69 11.35 -7.66 -4.12
N TYR A 70 10.35 -6.87 -4.55
CA TYR A 70 9.07 -7.35 -5.07
C TYR A 70 8.97 -7.13 -6.58
N PHE A 71 9.29 -5.93 -7.05
CA PHE A 71 9.24 -5.57 -8.45
C PHE A 71 10.13 -4.37 -8.76
N THR A 72 10.57 -4.29 -10.02
CA THR A 72 11.34 -3.17 -10.57
C THR A 72 10.70 -2.72 -11.88
N GLY A 73 11.07 -1.53 -12.35
CA GLY A 73 10.60 -1.00 -13.63
C GLY A 73 10.02 0.40 -13.55
N ASP A 74 9.49 0.87 -14.67
CA ASP A 74 8.94 2.22 -14.79
C ASP A 74 7.47 2.26 -14.39
N PHE A 75 7.16 3.10 -13.39
CA PHE A 75 5.81 3.34 -12.90
C PHE A 75 5.39 4.80 -13.09
N ASN A 76 4.11 5.01 -13.39
CA ASN A 76 3.53 6.33 -13.64
C ASN A 76 2.89 6.91 -12.38
N TYR A 77 2.38 6.05 -11.50
CA TYR A 77 1.56 6.46 -10.36
C TYR A 77 1.98 5.74 -9.08
N LEU A 78 1.91 6.47 -7.97
CA LEU A 78 1.75 5.90 -6.63
C LEU A 78 0.24 5.81 -6.36
N THR A 79 -0.24 4.65 -5.96
CA THR A 79 -1.68 4.38 -5.77
C THR A 79 -2.00 4.09 -4.32
N PHE A 80 -3.22 4.46 -3.91
CA PHE A 80 -3.80 4.10 -2.63
C PHE A 80 -5.09 3.34 -2.90
N ALA A 81 -5.31 2.24 -2.18
CA ALA A 81 -6.54 1.46 -2.27
C ALA A 81 -7.22 1.39 -0.89
N ASN A 82 -8.54 1.63 -0.90
CA ASN A 82 -9.43 1.48 0.24
C ASN A 82 -10.73 0.89 -0.28
N ASP A 83 -10.84 -0.43 -0.21
CA ASP A 83 -11.93 -1.21 -0.77
C ASP A 83 -12.87 -1.71 0.33
N HIS A 84 -14.17 -1.63 0.07
CA HIS A 84 -15.20 -2.11 0.98
C HIS A 84 -16.56 -2.30 0.28
N ASP A 85 -16.74 -3.39 -0.44
CA ASP A 85 -17.93 -3.79 -1.20
C ASP A 85 -19.05 -4.34 -0.28
N VAL A 86 -19.52 -3.49 0.63
CA VAL A 86 -20.67 -3.75 1.51
C VAL A 86 -21.79 -2.74 1.28
N LEU A 87 -22.98 -3.00 1.83
CA LEU A 87 -24.15 -2.13 1.66
C LEU A 87 -23.93 -0.70 2.18
N ASN A 88 -23.17 -0.54 3.29
CA ASN A 88 -22.89 0.75 3.91
C ASN A 88 -21.39 0.85 4.22
N PRO A 89 -20.54 1.22 3.26
CA PRO A 89 -19.10 1.23 3.46
C PRO A 89 -18.64 2.42 4.32
N ASP A 90 -17.84 2.15 5.34
CA ASP A 90 -17.25 3.18 6.21
C ASP A 90 -15.72 3.04 6.40
N ALA A 91 -15.08 2.16 5.62
CA ALA A 91 -13.64 1.93 5.67
C ALA A 91 -12.85 3.23 5.41
N ASN A 92 -11.77 3.43 6.16
CA ASN A 92 -10.90 4.59 5.99
C ASN A 92 -9.43 4.22 6.03
N GLY A 93 -8.62 5.01 5.32
CA GLY A 93 -7.17 4.93 5.36
C GLY A 93 -6.57 6.32 5.33
N TYR A 94 -5.64 6.60 6.22
CA TYR A 94 -4.90 7.86 6.26
C TYR A 94 -3.42 7.56 6.08
N PHE A 95 -2.78 8.33 5.21
CA PHE A 95 -1.36 8.21 4.89
C PHE A 95 -0.68 9.55 5.12
N ARG A 96 0.55 9.52 5.63
CA ARG A 96 1.38 10.73 5.79
C ARG A 96 2.87 10.38 5.68
N ASN A 97 3.68 11.42 5.55
CA ASN A 97 5.15 11.31 5.52
C ASN A 97 5.65 10.32 4.46
N ILE A 98 5.02 10.32 3.30
CA ILE A 98 5.34 9.40 2.20
C ILE A 98 6.62 9.88 1.53
N GLN A 99 7.60 8.98 1.46
CA GLN A 99 8.87 9.18 0.79
C GLN A 99 9.18 7.99 -0.11
N LEU A 100 9.72 8.31 -1.29
CA LEU A 100 10.23 7.33 -2.25
C LEU A 100 11.66 7.75 -2.59
N TYR A 101 12.63 6.90 -2.27
CA TYR A 101 14.05 7.22 -2.38
C TYR A 101 14.88 5.97 -2.63
N GLU A 102 16.14 6.15 -3.02
CA GLU A 102 17.08 5.05 -3.23
C GLU A 102 17.87 4.79 -1.94
N GLY A 103 17.92 3.53 -1.50
CA GLY A 103 18.82 3.06 -0.47
C GLY A 103 20.28 3.11 -0.94
N ALA A 104 21.18 3.45 -0.03
CA ALA A 104 22.63 3.53 -0.30
C ALA A 104 23.30 2.15 -0.35
#